data_AF-A0A971EUD7-F1
#
_entry.id   AF-A0A971EUD7-F1
#
_cell.length_a   1.000
_cell.length_b   1.000
_cell.length_c   1.000
_cell.angle_alpha   90.00
_cell.angle_beta   90.00
_cell.angle_gamma   90.00
#
_symmetry.space_group_name_H-M   'P 1'
#
loop_
_entity.id
_entity.type
_entity.pdbx_description
1 polymer ?
#
loop_
_entity_poly.entity_id
_entity_poly.type
_entity_poly.pdbx_seq_one_letter_code
_entity_poly.pdbx_strand_id
1 'polypeptide(L)'
;MSHHDSNPVNHIARIESTKRSVRKYLGIIAIFVTLVLAGVFFAVQFNVLQTLQLHLHQQARAFFGEIVTVRKWVAKHGGVYVPLDKTSGINPYLESVPGIKTTIACDNGPYVLKNPSLVTKELSD
;
A
#
# COMPACT_ATOMS: atom_id res chain seq x y z
N MET A 1 75.28 17.67 0.95
CA MET A 1 74.87 17.47 2.36
C MET A 1 74.05 18.69 2.79
N SER A 2 72.80 18.85 2.31
CA SER A 2 71.96 19.97 2.75
C SER A 2 71.16 19.54 3.97
N HIS A 3 71.46 20.17 5.10
CA HIS A 3 70.78 20.00 6.38
C HIS A 3 69.27 20.13 6.23
N HIS A 4 68.57 19.08 6.63
CA HIS A 4 67.12 19.05 6.76
C HIS A 4 66.75 19.79 8.06
N ASP A 5 66.64 21.11 7.98
CA ASP A 5 66.19 21.93 9.10
C ASP A 5 64.66 22.01 9.10
N SER A 6 64.02 20.88 9.43
CA SER A 6 62.58 20.79 9.58
C SER A 6 62.18 21.35 10.95
N ASN A 7 62.01 22.69 11.02
CA ASN A 7 61.53 23.34 12.23
C ASN A 7 60.12 22.81 12.60
N PRO A 8 59.94 22.14 13.75
CA PRO A 8 58.70 21.46 14.13
C PRO A 8 57.51 22.43 14.27
N VAL A 9 57.78 23.70 14.59
CA VAL A 9 56.74 24.74 14.74
C VAL A 9 56.03 25.01 13.41
N ASN A 10 56.77 25.04 12.31
CA ASN A 10 56.22 25.28 10.97
C ASN A 10 55.39 24.09 10.49
N HIS A 11 55.77 22.86 10.87
CA HIS A 11 55.02 21.65 10.53
C HIS A 11 53.68 21.59 11.28
N ILE A 12 53.66 21.93 12.57
CA ILE A 12 52.43 21.96 13.39
C ILE A 12 51.46 23.05 12.89
N ALA A 13 51.96 24.25 12.59
CA ALA A 13 51.14 25.35 12.05
C ALA A 13 50.53 24.99 10.67
N ARG A 14 51.27 24.27 9.83
CA ARG A 14 50.77 23.79 8.53
C ARG A 14 49.69 22.70 8.70
N ILE A 15 49.85 21.79 9.66
CA ILE A 15 48.84 20.78 9.98
C ILE A 15 47.56 21.43 10.52
N GLU A 16 47.66 22.39 11.45
CA GLU A 16 46.51 23.07 12.04
C GLU A 16 45.72 23.89 11.01
N SER A 17 46.41 24.62 10.12
CA SER A 17 45.78 25.38 9.03
C SER A 17 45.12 24.47 7.98
N THR A 18 45.74 23.34 7.64
CA THR A 18 45.18 22.33 6.75
C THR A 18 43.93 21.69 7.37
N LYS A 19 43.99 21.31 8.66
CA LYS A 19 42.86 20.73 9.41
C LYS A 19 41.69 21.72 9.52
N ARG A 20 41.96 23.01 9.72
CA ARG A 20 40.95 24.08 9.73
C ARG A 20 40.29 24.26 8.36
N SER A 21 41.06 24.18 7.28
CA SER A 21 40.54 24.29 5.91
C SER A 21 39.70 23.08 5.52
N VAL A 22 40.17 21.86 5.79
CA VAL A 22 39.43 20.62 5.54
C VAL A 22 38.10 20.60 6.32
N ARG A 23 38.09 21.01 7.60
CA ARG A 23 36.84 21.13 8.38
C ARG A 23 35.84 22.11 7.77
N LYS A 24 36.30 23.23 7.21
CA LYS A 24 35.43 24.19 6.51
C LYS A 24 34.81 23.58 5.26
N TYR A 25 35.61 22.89 4.43
CA TYR A 25 35.09 22.23 3.22
C TYR A 25 34.12 21.08 3.55
N LEU A 26 34.40 20.28 4.57
CA LEU A 26 33.47 19.24 5.04
C LEU A 26 32.14 19.83 5.54
N GLY A 27 32.18 20.98 6.23
CA GLY A 27 30.98 21.70 6.64
C GLY A 27 30.15 22.19 5.45
N ILE A 28 30.80 22.74 4.42
CA ILE A 28 30.14 23.22 3.20
C ILE A 28 29.49 22.05 2.44
N ILE A 29 30.20 20.93 2.29
CA ILE A 29 29.67 19.74 1.62
C ILE A 29 28.48 19.19 2.41
N ALA A 30 28.57 19.10 3.74
CA ALA A 30 27.47 18.64 4.57
C ALA A 30 26.23 19.53 4.40
N ILE A 31 26.39 20.86 4.45
CA ILE A 31 25.30 21.82 4.23
C ILE A 31 24.71 21.64 2.83
N PHE A 32 25.54 21.50 1.81
CA PHE A 32 25.09 21.30 0.44
C PHE A 32 24.26 20.02 0.30
N VAL A 33 24.74 18.90 0.84
CA VAL A 33 24.02 17.62 0.83
C VAL A 33 22.70 17.74 1.58
N THR A 34 22.68 18.40 2.75
CA THR A 34 21.44 18.65 3.51
C THR A 34 20.45 19.48 2.71
N LEU A 35 20.89 20.53 2.01
CA LEU A 35 20.02 21.35 1.17
C LEU A 35 19.44 20.58 -0.01
N VAL A 36 20.26 19.75 -0.67
CA VAL A 36 19.79 18.88 -1.76
C VAL A 36 18.74 17.89 -1.26
N LEU A 37 19.01 17.20 -0.14
CA LEU A 37 18.05 16.25 0.45
C LEU A 37 16.76 16.93 0.88
N ALA A 38 16.85 18.11 1.51
CA ALA A 38 15.67 18.90 1.88
C ALA A 38 14.87 19.29 0.63
N GLY A 39 15.53 19.80 -0.43
CA GLY A 39 14.88 20.16 -1.68
C GLY A 39 14.13 19.00 -2.33
N VAL A 40 14.75 17.81 -2.38
CA VAL A 40 14.09 16.58 -2.87
C VAL A 40 12.90 16.21 -1.99
N PHE A 41 13.06 16.24 -0.67
CA PHE A 41 11.98 15.91 0.26
C PHE A 41 10.77 16.85 0.10
N PHE A 42 11.01 18.16 -0.01
CA PHE A 42 9.97 19.14 -0.27
C PHE A 42 9.29 18.88 -1.63
N ALA A 43 10.08 18.67 -2.69
CA ALA A 43 9.54 18.39 -4.02
C ALA A 43 8.62 17.16 -4.00
N VAL A 44 9.03 16.06 -3.35
CA VAL A 44 8.19 14.88 -3.21
C VAL A 44 6.91 15.20 -2.44
N GLN A 45 7.01 15.88 -1.31
CA GLN A 45 5.84 16.23 -0.47
C GLN A 45 4.78 17.02 -1.25
N PHE A 46 5.17 17.93 -2.13
CA PHE A 46 4.23 18.68 -2.98
C PHE A 46 3.56 17.82 -4.06
N ASN A 47 4.24 16.78 -4.58
CA ASN A 47 3.73 15.92 -5.65
C ASN A 47 2.88 14.73 -5.13
N VAL A 48 2.96 14.41 -3.84
CA VAL A 48 2.24 13.27 -3.24
C VAL A 48 0.72 13.46 -3.27
N LEU A 49 0.22 14.67 -3.05
CA LEU A 49 -1.24 14.90 -2.93
C LEU A 49 -2.01 14.64 -4.22
N GLN A 50 -1.48 15.05 -5.38
CA GLN A 50 -2.12 14.81 -6.67
C GLN A 50 -2.07 13.34 -7.07
N THR A 51 -0.93 12.71 -6.82
CA THR A 51 -0.69 11.29 -7.11
C THR A 51 -1.60 10.41 -6.26
N LEU A 52 -1.79 10.77 -4.98
CA LEU A 52 -2.65 10.03 -4.05
C LEU A 52 -4.11 9.96 -4.51
N GLN A 53 -4.69 11.07 -4.97
CA GLN A 53 -6.08 11.08 -5.45
C GLN A 53 -6.27 10.17 -6.67
N LEU A 54 -5.33 10.21 -7.61
CA LEU A 54 -5.37 9.34 -8.79
C LEU A 54 -5.27 7.85 -8.39
N HIS A 55 -4.37 7.53 -7.47
CA HIS A 55 -4.22 6.16 -6.95
C HIS A 55 -5.48 5.68 -6.25
N LEU A 56 -6.08 6.49 -5.36
CA LEU A 56 -7.31 6.14 -4.67
C LEU A 56 -8.47 5.92 -5.65
N HIS A 57 -8.61 6.79 -6.67
CA HIS A 57 -9.62 6.61 -7.70
C HIS A 57 -9.41 5.35 -8.54
N GLN A 58 -8.16 5.03 -8.91
CA GLN A 58 -7.85 3.82 -9.65
C GLN A 58 -8.13 2.57 -8.81
N GLN A 59 -7.74 2.58 -7.54
CA GLN A 59 -7.99 1.48 -6.61
C GLN A 59 -9.48 1.25 -6.38
N ALA A 60 -10.25 2.33 -6.16
CA ALA A 60 -11.70 2.25 -6.00
C ALA A 60 -12.39 1.69 -7.25
N ARG A 61 -11.97 2.13 -8.46
CA ARG A 61 -12.49 1.59 -9.73
C ARG A 61 -12.18 0.12 -9.92
N ALA A 62 -10.95 -0.29 -9.60
CA ALA A 62 -10.54 -1.69 -9.70
C ALA A 62 -11.36 -2.58 -8.77
N PHE A 63 -11.48 -2.19 -7.50
CA PHE A 63 -12.26 -2.90 -6.49
C PHE A 63 -13.74 -3.01 -6.86
N PHE A 64 -14.34 -1.90 -7.32
CA PHE A 64 -15.72 -1.92 -7.80
C PHE A 64 -15.90 -2.84 -9.02
N GLY A 65 -14.95 -2.82 -9.95
CA GLY A 65 -14.94 -3.72 -11.11
C GLY A 65 -14.90 -5.20 -10.73
N GLU A 66 -14.14 -5.53 -9.69
CA GLU A 66 -14.07 -6.89 -9.14
C GLU A 66 -15.42 -7.33 -8.55
N ILE A 67 -16.04 -6.49 -7.70
CA ILE A 67 -17.37 -6.76 -7.12
C ILE A 67 -18.40 -7.00 -8.24
N VAL A 68 -18.42 -6.15 -9.26
CA VAL A 68 -19.35 -6.29 -10.40
C VAL A 68 -19.09 -7.60 -11.17
N THR A 69 -17.83 -7.98 -11.34
CA THR A 69 -17.45 -9.22 -12.03
C THR A 69 -17.92 -10.44 -11.26
N VAL A 70 -17.67 -10.48 -9.94
CA VAL A 70 -18.15 -11.55 -9.06
C VAL A 70 -19.68 -11.62 -9.09
N ARG A 71 -20.38 -10.50 -8.95
CA ARG A 71 -21.84 -10.46 -9.00
C ARG A 71 -22.39 -11.02 -10.32
N LYS A 72 -21.79 -10.65 -11.46
CA LYS A 72 -22.17 -11.18 -12.78
C LYS A 72 -21.93 -12.68 -12.86
N TRP A 73 -20.80 -13.17 -12.35
CA TRP A 73 -20.50 -14.59 -12.33
C TRP A 73 -21.53 -15.37 -11.49
N VAL A 74 -21.85 -14.90 -10.28
CA VAL A 74 -22.86 -15.51 -9.41
C VAL A 74 -24.25 -15.49 -10.08
N ALA A 75 -24.62 -14.38 -10.71
CA ALA A 75 -25.89 -14.27 -11.41
C ALA A 75 -26.01 -15.23 -12.61
N LYS A 76 -24.92 -15.41 -13.37
CA LYS A 76 -24.88 -16.37 -14.47
C LYS A 76 -25.09 -17.82 -14.02
N HIS A 77 -24.67 -18.15 -12.80
CA HIS A 77 -24.83 -19.49 -12.21
C HIS A 77 -26.11 -19.65 -11.37
N GLY A 78 -26.95 -18.61 -11.27
CA GLY A 78 -28.20 -18.66 -10.49
C GLY A 78 -28.01 -18.59 -8.98
N GLY A 79 -26.80 -18.30 -8.50
CA GLY A 79 -26.43 -18.32 -7.09
C GLY A 79 -25.33 -19.34 -6.77
N VAL A 80 -24.92 -19.38 -5.50
CA VAL A 80 -23.91 -20.32 -5.00
C VAL A 80 -24.36 -20.90 -3.67
N TYR A 81 -24.17 -22.20 -3.46
CA TYR A 81 -24.43 -22.85 -2.18
C TYR A 81 -23.23 -22.68 -1.25
N VAL A 82 -23.49 -22.24 -0.02
CA VAL A 82 -22.47 -22.01 1.01
C VAL A 82 -22.85 -22.80 2.27
N PRO A 83 -21.89 -23.40 2.99
CA PRO A 83 -22.15 -24.08 4.26
C PRO A 83 -22.92 -23.19 5.26
N LEU A 84 -23.88 -23.77 5.98
CA LEU A 84 -24.73 -23.03 6.93
C LEU A 84 -23.91 -22.40 8.09
N ASP A 85 -22.80 -23.01 8.48
CA ASP A 85 -21.88 -22.49 9.51
C ASP A 85 -21.13 -21.23 9.06
N LYS A 86 -21.01 -21.01 7.74
CA LYS A 86 -20.29 -19.87 7.13
C LYS A 86 -21.22 -18.80 6.56
N THR A 87 -22.52 -18.91 6.79
CA THR A 87 -23.50 -17.93 6.33
C THR A 87 -24.10 -17.16 7.49
N SER A 88 -24.41 -15.89 7.25
CA SER A 88 -25.10 -15.02 8.21
C SER A 88 -26.59 -15.35 8.38
N GLY A 89 -27.09 -16.37 7.66
CA GLY A 89 -28.47 -16.84 7.70
C GLY A 89 -28.99 -17.29 6.33
N ILE A 90 -30.27 -17.66 6.29
CA ILE A 90 -31.01 -17.99 5.07
C ILE A 90 -31.71 -16.74 4.55
N ASN A 91 -31.75 -16.56 3.23
CA ASN A 91 -32.42 -15.43 2.61
C ASN A 91 -33.95 -15.64 2.58
N PRO A 92 -34.76 -14.88 3.34
CA PRO A 92 -36.21 -15.06 3.40
C PRO A 92 -36.90 -14.84 2.04
N TYR A 93 -36.29 -14.02 1.17
CA TYR A 93 -36.83 -13.74 -0.16
C TYR A 93 -36.66 -14.90 -1.14
N LEU A 94 -35.76 -15.85 -0.87
CA LEU A 94 -35.63 -17.06 -1.69
C LEU A 94 -36.60 -18.15 -1.25
N GLU A 95 -37.02 -18.16 0.02
CA GLU A 95 -37.97 -19.14 0.56
C GLU A 95 -39.37 -18.99 -0.04
N SER A 96 -39.74 -17.77 -0.43
CA SER A 96 -41.03 -17.48 -1.03
C SER A 96 -41.10 -17.79 -2.54
N VAL A 97 -39.98 -18.15 -3.18
CA VAL A 97 -39.95 -18.40 -4.63
C VAL A 97 -40.21 -19.89 -4.91
N PRO A 98 -41.29 -20.24 -5.62
CA PRO A 98 -41.59 -21.63 -5.95
C PRO A 98 -40.51 -22.25 -6.84
N GLY A 99 -40.11 -23.49 -6.52
CA GLY A 99 -39.15 -24.26 -7.32
C GLY A 99 -37.66 -24.02 -7.00
N ILE A 100 -37.34 -23.10 -6.08
CA ILE A 100 -35.97 -22.88 -5.61
C ILE A 100 -35.76 -23.66 -4.30
N LYS A 101 -34.72 -24.49 -4.26
CA LYS A 101 -34.27 -25.12 -3.00
C LYS A 101 -33.31 -24.18 -2.29
N THR A 102 -33.79 -23.51 -1.24
CA THR A 102 -32.97 -22.58 -0.45
C THR A 102 -31.91 -23.29 0.38
N THR A 103 -32.23 -24.49 0.88
CA THR A 103 -31.34 -25.31 1.70
C THR A 103 -31.21 -26.70 1.08
N ILE A 104 -29.99 -27.20 0.99
CA ILE A 104 -29.68 -28.57 0.57
C ILE A 104 -28.86 -29.27 1.65
N ALA A 105 -29.10 -30.56 1.86
CA ALA A 105 -28.27 -31.39 2.72
C ALA A 105 -27.24 -32.14 1.87
N CYS A 106 -25.97 -32.02 2.24
CA CYS A 106 -24.87 -32.81 1.66
C CYS A 106 -24.17 -33.58 2.78
N ASP A 107 -23.33 -34.55 2.43
CA ASP A 107 -22.60 -35.39 3.39
C ASP A 107 -21.76 -34.56 4.39
N ASN A 108 -21.28 -33.39 3.95
CA ASN A 108 -20.50 -32.45 4.75
C ASN A 108 -21.35 -31.44 5.55
N GLY A 109 -22.67 -31.59 5.61
CA GLY A 109 -23.60 -30.72 6.35
C GLY A 109 -24.59 -29.95 5.47
N PRO A 110 -25.44 -29.08 6.07
CA PRO A 110 -26.41 -28.28 5.33
C PRO A 110 -25.74 -27.08 4.63
N TYR A 111 -26.19 -26.81 3.41
CA TYR A 111 -25.76 -25.68 2.58
C TYR A 111 -26.97 -24.81 2.24
N VAL A 112 -26.73 -23.50 2.12
CA VAL A 112 -27.75 -22.49 1.82
C VAL A 112 -27.41 -21.77 0.52
N LEU A 113 -28.41 -21.54 -0.32
CA LEU A 113 -28.28 -20.80 -1.57
C LEU A 113 -28.12 -19.29 -1.30
N LYS A 114 -27.01 -18.72 -1.75
CA LYS A 114 -26.79 -17.27 -1.79
C LYS A 114 -27.05 -16.73 -3.18
N ASN A 115 -27.90 -15.70 -3.26
CA ASN A 115 -28.16 -14.98 -4.50
C ASN A 115 -27.08 -13.90 -4.75
N PRO A 116 -26.99 -13.35 -5.98
CA PRO A 116 -25.96 -12.36 -6.31
C PRO A 116 -25.98 -11.12 -5.43
N SER A 117 -27.16 -10.68 -4.96
CA SER A 117 -27.28 -9.53 -4.06
C SER A 117 -26.71 -9.80 -2.67
N LEU A 118 -26.92 -11.01 -2.13
CA LEU A 118 -26.42 -11.37 -0.81
C LEU A 118 -24.89 -11.51 -0.83
N VAL A 119 -24.34 -12.15 -1.87
CA VAL A 119 -22.89 -12.24 -2.05
C VAL A 119 -22.25 -10.85 -2.18
N THR A 120 -22.88 -9.94 -2.92
CA THR A 120 -22.39 -8.55 -3.06
C THR A 120 -22.43 -7.79 -1.74
N LYS A 121 -23.46 -8.03 -0.92
CA LYS A 121 -23.59 -7.42 0.40
C LYS A 121 -22.46 -7.89 1.32
N GLU A 122 -22.25 -9.20 1.42
CA GLU A 122 -21.18 -9.77 2.24
C GLU A 122 -19.77 -9.37 1.79
N LEU A 123 -19.58 -9.11 0.50
CA LEU A 123 -18.30 -8.61 -0.02
C LEU A 123 -18.08 -7.12 0.28
N SER A 124 -19.16 -6.38 0.57
CA SER A 124 -19.12 -4.95 0.92
C SER A 124 -19.07 -4.70 2.43
N ASP A 125 -19.45 -5.69 3.24
CA ASP A 125 -19.41 -5.66 4.71
C ASP A 125 -17.99 -5.94 5.22
#